data_AF-A0A7D7VFP8-F1
#
_entry.id   AF-A0A7D7VFP8-F1
#
_cell.length_a   1.000
_cell.length_b   1.000
_cell.length_c   1.000
_cell.angle_alpha   90.00
_cell.angle_beta   90.00
_cell.angle_gamma   90.00
#
_symmetry.space_group_name_H-M   'P 1'
#
loop_
_entity.id
_entity.type
_entity.pdbx_description
1 polymer ?
#
loop_
_entity_poly.entity_id
_entity_poly.type
_entity_poly.pdbx_seq_one_letter_code
_entity_poly.pdbx_strand_id
1 'polypeptide(L)'
;MTEFVSATLTGITLGLAAGLAPGPLMTLAITQTMRHGLKEGLLVAAAPLVTDVPIVLALFFVLRELSGQLLGALSMVGALYALFLAYETAKANSVGEIDSETAPASLKKGVLVNFLSPHPYLFWITVGIPYVLSANEKSALAPWGFIAGFYLLLVGSKAGVAVLTGRYRSLLTGQAYPYVMRGLAIALVVFAFLLFREGLHLVSVSEH
;
A
#
# COMPACT_ATOMS: atom_id res chain seq x y z
N MET A 1 -9.72 26.21 -14.87
CA MET A 1 -10.44 25.74 -13.66
C MET A 1 -11.03 24.35 -13.87
N THR A 2 -11.75 24.10 -14.97
CA THR A 2 -12.41 22.81 -15.25
C THR A 2 -11.46 21.60 -15.30
N GLU A 3 -10.31 21.73 -15.98
CA GLU A 3 -9.29 20.68 -16.04
C GLU A 3 -8.72 20.30 -14.67
N PHE A 4 -8.47 21.31 -13.82
CA PHE A 4 -8.01 21.09 -12.45
C PHE A 4 -9.03 20.31 -11.62
N VAL A 5 -10.31 20.68 -11.71
CA VAL A 5 -11.39 19.99 -11.00
C VAL A 5 -11.55 18.56 -11.49
N SER A 6 -11.54 18.32 -12.81
CA SER A 6 -11.61 16.97 -13.39
C SER A 6 -10.43 16.09 -12.97
N ALA A 7 -9.23 16.65 -12.98
CA ALA A 7 -8.02 15.95 -12.51
C ALA A 7 -8.09 15.61 -11.02
N THR A 8 -8.58 16.55 -10.20
CA THR A 8 -8.79 16.33 -8.78
C THR A 8 -9.81 15.21 -8.52
N LEU A 9 -10.95 15.22 -9.21
CA LEU A 9 -11.97 14.16 -9.10
C LEU A 9 -11.45 12.79 -9.53
N THR A 10 -10.64 12.75 -10.59
CA THR A 10 -9.97 11.52 -11.03
C THR A 10 -9.00 11.02 -9.97
N GLY A 11 -8.18 11.91 -9.41
CA GLY A 11 -7.28 11.61 -8.30
C GLY A 11 -8.02 11.06 -7.09
N ILE A 12 -9.10 11.73 -6.65
CA ILE A 12 -9.97 11.29 -5.56
C ILE A 12 -10.49 9.87 -5.79
N THR A 13 -10.99 9.60 -7.00
CA THR A 13 -11.61 8.29 -7.34
C THR A 13 -10.57 7.17 -7.30
N LEU A 14 -9.43 7.37 -7.97
CA LEU A 14 -8.35 6.37 -8.00
C LEU A 14 -7.68 6.21 -6.63
N GLY A 15 -7.50 7.31 -5.90
CA GLY A 15 -6.94 7.33 -4.56
C GLY A 15 -7.83 6.59 -3.58
N LEU A 16 -9.16 6.75 -3.66
CA LEU A 16 -10.11 6.00 -2.82
C LEU A 16 -10.07 4.50 -3.14
N ALA A 17 -10.05 4.13 -4.43
CA ALA A 17 -9.98 2.74 -4.85
C ALA A 17 -8.70 2.05 -4.37
N ALA A 18 -7.52 2.64 -4.64
CA ALA A 18 -6.23 2.14 -4.15
C ALA A 18 -6.10 2.22 -2.63
N GLY A 19 -6.80 3.20 -2.05
CA GLY A 19 -6.95 3.47 -0.64
C GLY A 19 -7.56 2.31 0.12
N LEU A 20 -8.74 1.87 -0.32
CA LEU A 20 -9.55 0.82 0.28
C LEU A 20 -9.22 -0.60 -0.21
N ALA A 21 -8.43 -0.73 -1.28
CA ALA A 21 -8.02 -2.02 -1.81
C ALA A 21 -7.39 -2.89 -0.70
N PRO A 22 -7.88 -4.13 -0.50
CA PRO A 22 -7.28 -5.04 0.45
C PRO A 22 -5.89 -5.44 -0.05
N GLY A 23 -4.87 -5.22 0.77
CA GLY A 23 -3.49 -5.49 0.41
C GLY A 23 -2.58 -5.34 1.63
N PRO A 24 -1.27 -5.62 1.49
CA PRO A 24 -0.40 -5.75 2.65
C PRO A 24 -0.27 -4.51 3.50
N LEU A 25 -0.26 -3.33 2.86
CA LEU A 25 -0.18 -2.07 3.58
C LEU A 25 -1.46 -1.79 4.38
N MET A 26 -2.64 -2.06 3.81
CA MET A 26 -3.92 -1.92 4.53
C MET A 26 -4.00 -2.91 5.69
N THR A 27 -3.64 -4.18 5.46
CA THR A 27 -3.58 -5.21 6.50
C THR A 27 -2.63 -4.81 7.61
N LEU A 28 -1.43 -4.32 7.27
CA LEU A 28 -0.47 -3.85 8.26
C LEU A 28 -1.03 -2.66 9.05
N ALA A 29 -1.70 -1.71 8.41
CA ALA A 29 -2.32 -0.57 9.10
C ALA A 29 -3.38 -1.02 10.11
N ILE A 30 -4.25 -1.97 9.74
CA ILE A 30 -5.25 -2.57 10.63
C ILE A 30 -4.56 -3.30 11.79
N THR A 31 -3.59 -4.17 11.49
CA THR A 31 -2.86 -4.95 12.50
C THR A 31 -2.09 -4.05 13.48
N GLN A 32 -1.40 -3.01 12.99
CA GLN A 32 -0.68 -2.05 13.82
C GLN A 32 -1.63 -1.19 14.66
N THR A 33 -2.78 -0.80 14.11
CA THR A 33 -3.85 -0.12 14.88
C THR A 33 -4.33 -0.98 16.04
N MET A 34 -4.63 -2.25 15.78
CA MET A 34 -5.16 -3.18 16.78
C MET A 34 -4.13 -3.52 17.86
N ARG A 35 -2.85 -3.62 17.50
CA ARG A 35 -1.76 -4.04 18.38
C ARG A 35 -1.16 -2.88 19.17
N HIS A 36 -0.79 -1.80 18.49
CA HIS A 36 -0.01 -0.70 19.07
C HIS A 36 -0.80 0.63 19.14
N GLY A 37 -2.08 0.61 18.75
CA GLY A 37 -2.98 1.75 18.84
C GLY A 37 -3.06 2.57 17.56
N LEU A 38 -4.00 3.52 17.56
CA LEU A 38 -4.35 4.31 16.37
C LEU A 38 -3.14 5.01 15.73
N LYS A 39 -2.27 5.59 16.55
CA LYS A 39 -1.08 6.30 16.07
C LYS A 39 -0.24 5.45 15.13
N GLU A 40 -0.01 4.19 15.49
CA GLU A 40 0.83 3.28 14.71
C GLU A 40 0.15 2.85 13.40
N GLY A 41 -1.17 2.68 13.41
CA GLY A 41 -1.95 2.50 12.20
C GLY A 41 -1.88 3.70 11.24
N LEU A 42 -1.97 4.92 11.78
CA LEU A 42 -1.85 6.16 11.01
C LEU A 42 -0.44 6.33 10.41
N LEU A 43 0.61 5.95 11.16
CA LEU A 43 1.98 5.95 10.65
C LEU A 43 2.16 4.99 9.47
N VAL A 44 1.57 3.79 9.53
CA VAL A 44 1.56 2.87 8.38
C VAL A 44 0.75 3.44 7.22
N ALA A 45 -0.42 4.01 7.47
CA ALA A 45 -1.27 4.61 6.44
C ALA A 45 -0.56 5.76 5.69
N ALA A 46 0.32 6.49 6.38
CA ALA A 46 1.12 7.57 5.82
C ALA A 46 2.37 7.09 5.06
N ALA A 47 2.71 5.79 5.09
CA ALA A 47 3.90 5.27 4.40
C ALA A 47 3.99 5.66 2.89
N PRO A 48 2.89 5.69 2.10
CA PRO A 48 2.94 6.12 0.71
C PRO A 48 3.45 7.55 0.52
N LEU A 49 3.25 8.45 1.49
CA LEU A 49 3.78 9.82 1.40
C LEU A 49 5.31 9.86 1.45
N VAL A 50 5.94 8.84 2.06
CA VAL A 50 7.39 8.73 2.16
C VAL A 50 7.96 7.90 1.02
N THR A 51 7.30 6.80 0.65
CA THR A 51 7.81 5.88 -0.38
C THR A 51 7.45 6.31 -1.80
N ASP A 52 6.26 6.86 -2.02
CA ASP A 52 5.81 7.11 -3.38
C ASP A 52 6.52 8.33 -3.96
N VAL A 53 6.98 9.27 -3.14
CA VAL A 53 7.81 10.39 -3.62
C VAL A 53 9.09 9.90 -4.31
N PRO A 54 9.97 9.12 -3.67
CA PRO A 54 11.15 8.58 -4.36
C PRO A 54 10.78 7.59 -5.47
N ILE A 55 9.71 6.78 -5.34
CA ILE A 55 9.27 5.88 -6.42
C ILE A 55 8.83 6.68 -7.65
N VAL A 56 7.98 7.69 -7.50
CA VAL A 56 7.47 8.52 -8.61
C VAL A 56 8.60 9.30 -9.25
N LEU A 57 9.50 9.90 -8.46
CA LEU A 57 10.68 10.58 -9.00
C LEU A 57 11.56 9.59 -9.77
N ALA A 58 11.86 8.43 -9.19
CA ALA A 58 12.65 7.41 -9.87
C ALA A 58 11.96 6.88 -11.14
N LEU A 59 10.64 6.66 -11.14
CA LEU A 59 9.86 6.23 -12.30
C LEU A 59 9.83 7.30 -13.39
N PHE A 60 9.69 8.56 -12.97
CA PHE A 60 9.74 9.70 -13.88
C PHE A 60 11.11 9.86 -14.51
N PHE A 61 12.23 9.63 -13.81
CA PHE A 61 13.56 9.87 -14.35
C PHE A 61 14.29 8.64 -14.93
N VAL A 62 14.09 7.46 -14.35
CA VAL A 62 15.04 6.31 -14.53
C VAL A 62 14.32 4.97 -14.72
N LEU A 63 13.26 4.68 -13.97
CA LEU A 63 12.69 3.33 -13.95
C LEU A 63 11.85 2.98 -15.19
N ARG A 64 11.73 3.91 -16.15
CA ARG A 64 11.23 3.63 -17.51
C ARG A 64 12.20 2.79 -18.35
N GLU A 65 13.46 2.69 -17.94
CA GLU A 65 14.48 1.83 -18.57
C GLU A 65 14.75 0.54 -17.78
N LEU A 66 14.06 0.30 -16.66
CA LEU A 66 14.22 -0.97 -15.95
C LEU A 66 13.66 -2.13 -16.77
N SER A 67 14.46 -3.17 -16.92
CA SER A 67 14.00 -4.42 -17.51
C SER A 67 12.90 -5.05 -16.66
N GLY A 68 12.01 -5.79 -17.30
CA GLY A 68 10.96 -6.58 -16.63
C GLY A 68 11.53 -7.47 -15.52
N GLN A 69 12.75 -8.01 -15.70
CA GLN A 69 13.49 -8.75 -14.68
C GLN A 69 13.62 -8.02 -13.34
N LEU A 70 13.98 -6.72 -13.30
CA LEU A 70 14.21 -6.04 -12.02
C LEU A 70 12.91 -5.74 -11.28
N LEU A 71 11.86 -5.35 -12.01
CA LEU A 71 10.51 -5.23 -11.47
C LEU A 71 9.98 -6.57 -10.95
N GLY A 72 10.29 -7.66 -11.68
CA GLY A 72 9.95 -9.01 -11.28
C GLY A 72 10.69 -9.46 -10.01
N ALA A 73 11.98 -9.19 -9.90
CA ALA A 73 12.78 -9.47 -8.71
C ALA A 73 12.27 -8.71 -7.48
N LEU A 74 11.98 -7.41 -7.62
CA LEU A 74 11.37 -6.61 -6.54
C LEU A 74 10.03 -7.18 -6.09
N SER A 75 9.20 -7.59 -7.06
CA SER A 75 7.91 -8.23 -6.79
C SER A 75 8.07 -9.52 -5.98
N MET A 76 9.03 -10.38 -6.34
CA MET A 76 9.31 -11.62 -5.59
C MET A 76 9.78 -11.35 -4.16
N VAL A 77 10.65 -10.35 -3.94
CA VAL A 77 11.07 -9.93 -2.60
C VAL A 77 9.88 -9.41 -1.78
N GLY A 78 9.00 -8.64 -2.41
CA GLY A 78 7.73 -8.21 -1.81
C GLY A 78 6.81 -9.38 -1.44
N ALA A 79 6.76 -10.44 -2.25
CA ALA A 79 5.98 -11.64 -1.95
C ALA A 79 6.51 -12.36 -0.70
N LEU A 80 7.83 -12.54 -0.59
CA LEU A 80 8.46 -13.13 0.59
C LEU A 80 8.17 -12.31 1.86
N TYR A 81 8.23 -10.99 1.76
CA TYR A 81 7.91 -10.12 2.88
C TYR A 81 6.42 -10.14 3.25
N ALA A 82 5.52 -10.21 2.26
CA ALA A 82 4.09 -10.39 2.49
C ALA A 82 3.78 -11.73 3.17
N LEU A 83 4.49 -12.82 2.83
CA LEU A 83 4.39 -14.11 3.54
C LEU A 83 4.89 -14.02 4.98
N PHE A 84 6.02 -13.34 5.21
CA PHE A 84 6.50 -13.07 6.57
C PHE A 84 5.45 -12.33 7.40
N LEU A 85 4.85 -11.29 6.83
CA LEU A 85 3.79 -10.54 7.48
C LEU A 85 2.53 -11.39 7.70
N ALA A 86 2.19 -12.28 6.76
CA ALA A 86 1.07 -13.20 6.93
C ALA A 86 1.30 -14.14 8.12
N TYR A 87 2.51 -14.68 8.26
CA TYR A 87 2.90 -15.51 9.40
C TYR A 87 2.81 -14.74 10.73
N GLU A 88 3.37 -13.52 10.81
CA GLU A 88 3.25 -12.67 12.00
C GLU A 88 1.78 -12.31 12.32
N THR A 89 0.95 -12.18 11.28
CA THR A 89 -0.48 -11.88 11.43
C THR A 89 -1.25 -13.11 11.93
N ALA A 90 -0.97 -14.30 11.39
CA ALA A 90 -1.64 -15.55 11.76
C ALA A 90 -1.30 -16.02 13.19
N LYS A 91 -0.08 -15.78 13.67
CA LYS A 91 0.38 -16.18 15.02
C LYS A 91 -0.28 -15.39 16.16
N ALA A 92 -0.96 -14.28 15.86
CA ALA A 92 -1.57 -13.46 16.89
C ALA A 92 -2.89 -14.06 17.40
N ASN A 93 -2.81 -14.75 18.53
CA ASN A 93 -3.97 -15.36 19.20
C ASN A 93 -4.67 -14.38 20.17
N SER A 94 -3.94 -13.39 20.68
CA SER A 94 -4.47 -12.27 21.46
C SER A 94 -3.65 -11.02 21.19
N VAL A 95 -4.18 -9.86 21.61
CA VAL A 95 -3.48 -8.57 21.46
C VAL A 95 -2.15 -8.52 22.25
N GLY A 96 -1.89 -9.48 23.16
CA GLY A 96 -0.75 -9.46 24.09
C GLY A 96 0.27 -10.61 24.00
N GLU A 97 0.13 -11.59 23.10
CA GLU A 97 0.99 -12.79 23.08
C GLU A 97 2.22 -12.74 22.16
N ILE A 98 2.41 -11.66 21.39
CA ILE A 98 3.63 -11.45 20.60
C ILE A 98 4.43 -10.33 21.26
N ASP A 99 5.67 -10.65 21.66
CA ASP A 99 6.56 -9.85 22.49
C ASP A 99 6.36 -8.33 22.34
N SER A 100 5.90 -7.71 23.42
CA SER A 100 5.94 -6.27 23.67
C SER A 100 7.35 -5.67 23.62
N GLU A 101 8.39 -6.47 23.38
CA GLU A 101 9.79 -6.06 23.32
C GLU A 101 10.21 -5.49 21.95
N THR A 102 9.48 -5.73 20.87
CA THR A 102 9.78 -5.07 19.59
C THR A 102 9.10 -3.71 19.51
N ALA A 103 9.91 -2.65 19.55
CA ALA A 103 9.42 -1.28 19.34
C ALA A 103 8.53 -1.21 18.08
N PRO A 104 7.42 -0.44 18.12
CA PRO A 104 6.53 -0.30 16.99
C PRO A 104 7.25 0.43 15.86
N ALA A 105 7.93 -0.33 15.00
CA ALA A 105 8.59 0.17 13.81
C ALA A 105 7.59 0.34 12.67
N SER A 106 6.37 0.83 12.98
CA SER A 106 5.19 0.75 12.11
C SER A 106 5.38 1.54 10.83
N LEU A 107 5.98 2.74 10.92
CA LEU A 107 6.35 3.50 9.73
C LEU A 107 7.41 2.76 8.90
N LYS A 108 8.47 2.20 9.51
CA LYS A 108 9.51 1.45 8.80
C LYS A 108 8.95 0.20 8.12
N LYS A 109 8.09 -0.55 8.81
CA LYS A 109 7.36 -1.71 8.26
C LYS A 109 6.45 -1.26 7.12
N GLY A 110 5.71 -0.15 7.29
CA GLY A 110 4.86 0.42 6.25
C GLY A 110 5.64 0.85 5.01
N VAL A 111 6.77 1.53 5.20
CA VAL A 111 7.70 1.92 4.13
C VAL A 111 8.21 0.69 3.40
N LEU A 112 8.67 -0.33 4.12
CA LEU A 112 9.18 -1.56 3.51
C LEU A 112 8.09 -2.33 2.74
N VAL A 113 6.90 -2.48 3.34
CA VAL A 113 5.75 -3.14 2.70
C VAL A 113 5.36 -2.40 1.43
N ASN A 114 5.22 -1.07 1.49
CA ASN A 114 4.77 -0.30 0.34
C ASN A 114 5.83 -0.23 -0.76
N PHE A 115 7.10 -0.06 -0.39
CA PHE A 115 8.21 -0.01 -1.34
C PHE A 115 8.46 -1.36 -2.03
N LEU A 116 8.29 -2.49 -1.35
CA LEU A 116 8.47 -3.81 -1.99
C LEU A 116 7.21 -4.31 -2.71
N SER A 117 6.08 -3.63 -2.56
CA SER A 117 4.84 -3.97 -3.26
C SER A 117 4.94 -3.52 -4.72
N PRO A 118 4.46 -4.30 -5.71
CA PRO A 118 4.47 -3.87 -7.10
C PRO A 118 3.36 -2.85 -7.35
N HIS A 119 2.41 -2.72 -6.42
CA HIS A 119 1.17 -1.98 -6.64
C HIS A 119 1.44 -0.49 -6.91
N PRO A 120 2.29 0.22 -6.13
CA PRO A 120 2.67 1.59 -6.46
C PRO A 120 3.36 1.69 -7.83
N TYR A 121 4.26 0.77 -8.16
CA TYR A 121 4.96 0.78 -9.45
C TYR A 121 4.01 0.58 -10.64
N LEU A 122 3.18 -0.46 -10.59
CA LEU A 122 2.21 -0.76 -11.63
C LEU A 122 1.23 0.40 -11.82
N PHE A 123 0.69 0.95 -10.72
CA PHE A 123 -0.19 2.11 -10.78
C PHE A 123 0.49 3.30 -11.45
N TRP A 124 1.69 3.68 -11.00
CA TRP A 124 2.36 4.86 -11.51
C TRP A 124 2.86 4.69 -12.95
N ILE A 125 3.27 3.48 -13.37
CA ILE A 125 3.66 3.20 -14.76
C ILE A 125 2.44 3.23 -15.70
N THR A 126 1.35 2.57 -15.32
CA THR A 126 0.22 2.31 -16.25
C THR A 126 -0.84 3.41 -16.24
N VAL A 127 -1.02 4.10 -15.11
CA VAL A 127 -2.10 5.08 -14.93
C VAL A 127 -1.54 6.42 -14.47
N GLY A 128 -0.78 6.45 -13.39
CA GLY A 128 -0.38 7.69 -12.71
C GLY A 128 0.46 8.63 -13.58
N ILE A 129 1.60 8.16 -14.10
CA ILE A 129 2.50 8.96 -14.94
C ILE A 129 1.83 9.33 -16.28
N PRO A 130 1.22 8.40 -17.05
CA PRO A 130 0.51 8.76 -18.28
C PRO A 130 -0.58 9.82 -18.06
N TYR A 131 -1.33 9.72 -16.96
CA TYR A 131 -2.35 10.71 -16.60
C TYR A 131 -1.74 12.07 -16.26
N VAL A 132 -0.69 12.10 -15.43
CA VAL A 132 0.01 13.33 -15.06
C VAL A 132 0.56 14.06 -16.28
N LEU A 133 1.17 13.33 -17.23
CA LEU A 133 1.69 13.92 -18.47
C LEU A 133 0.55 14.50 -19.33
N SER A 134 -0.53 13.74 -19.55
CA SER A 134 -1.68 14.22 -20.32
C SER A 134 -2.40 15.40 -19.66
N ALA A 135 -2.51 15.41 -18.33
CA ALA A 135 -3.11 16.53 -17.60
C ALA A 135 -2.26 17.80 -17.71
N ASN A 136 -0.92 17.67 -17.72
CA ASN A 136 -0.01 18.80 -17.83
C ASN A 136 -0.11 19.52 -19.18
N GLU A 137 -0.37 18.79 -20.27
CA GLU A 137 -0.61 19.37 -21.60
C GLU A 137 -1.85 20.27 -21.64
N LYS A 138 -2.87 19.95 -20.84
CA LYS A 138 -4.13 20.71 -20.79
C LYS A 138 -4.06 21.89 -19.82
N SER A 139 -3.37 21.72 -18.69
CA SER A 139 -3.20 22.77 -17.69
C SER A 139 -2.05 22.46 -16.73
N ALA A 140 -1.17 23.43 -16.51
CA ALA A 140 -0.06 23.32 -15.56
C ALA A 140 -0.51 23.01 -14.10
N LEU A 141 -1.75 23.35 -13.74
CA LEU A 141 -2.29 23.08 -12.40
C LEU A 141 -2.95 21.71 -12.27
N ALA A 142 -3.43 21.11 -13.38
CA ALA A 142 -4.22 19.87 -13.33
C ALA A 142 -3.49 18.67 -12.71
N PRO A 143 -2.19 18.42 -13.00
CA PRO A 143 -1.43 17.35 -12.32
C PRO A 143 -1.41 17.48 -10.79
N TRP A 144 -1.30 18.71 -10.29
CA TRP A 144 -1.28 18.96 -8.84
C TRP A 144 -2.63 18.67 -8.19
N GLY A 145 -3.73 18.98 -8.88
CA GLY A 145 -5.08 18.59 -8.45
C GLY A 145 -5.23 17.07 -8.36
N PHE A 146 -4.78 16.35 -9.39
CA PHE A 146 -4.74 14.89 -9.39
C PHE A 146 -3.93 14.31 -8.24
N ILE A 147 -2.66 14.75 -8.08
CA ILE A 147 -1.76 14.27 -7.03
C ILE A 147 -2.35 14.54 -5.64
N ALA A 148 -2.85 15.76 -5.40
CA ALA A 148 -3.46 16.13 -4.13
C ALA A 148 -4.70 15.27 -3.82
N GLY A 149 -5.61 15.13 -4.79
CA GLY A 149 -6.82 14.31 -4.63
C GLY A 149 -6.48 12.83 -4.41
N PHE A 150 -5.49 12.31 -5.14
CA PHE A 150 -5.04 10.92 -5.05
C PHE A 150 -4.48 10.61 -3.67
N TYR A 151 -3.47 11.35 -3.19
CA TYR A 151 -2.88 11.06 -1.88
C TYR A 151 -3.82 11.35 -0.72
N LEU A 152 -4.66 12.38 -0.82
CA LEU A 152 -5.68 12.67 0.19
C LEU A 152 -6.57 11.46 0.44
N LEU A 153 -7.06 10.81 -0.62
CA LEU A 153 -7.95 9.65 -0.48
C LEU A 153 -7.21 8.34 -0.32
N LEU A 154 -6.00 8.19 -0.88
CA LEU A 154 -5.16 7.01 -0.68
C LEU A 154 -4.80 6.82 0.79
N VAL A 155 -4.30 7.89 1.42
CA VAL A 155 -3.90 7.90 2.84
C VAL A 155 -5.11 8.08 3.73
N GLY A 156 -6.02 9.00 3.38
CA GLY A 156 -7.21 9.31 4.18
C GLY A 156 -8.16 8.13 4.35
N SER A 157 -8.35 7.30 3.32
CA SER A 157 -9.17 6.10 3.45
C SER A 157 -8.51 5.02 4.34
N LYS A 158 -7.20 4.78 4.19
CA LYS A 158 -6.43 3.88 5.08
C LYS A 158 -6.45 4.38 6.52
N ALA A 159 -6.26 5.68 6.70
CA ALA A 159 -6.38 6.34 7.99
C ALA A 159 -7.79 6.20 8.56
N GLY A 160 -8.84 6.36 7.74
CA GLY A 160 -10.23 6.13 8.12
C GLY A 160 -10.48 4.70 8.58
N VAL A 161 -9.97 3.70 7.86
CA VAL A 161 -10.03 2.29 8.27
C VAL A 161 -9.28 2.07 9.59
N ALA A 162 -8.11 2.67 9.77
CA ALA A 162 -7.36 2.62 11.04
C ALA A 162 -8.16 3.28 12.18
N VAL A 163 -8.79 4.43 11.97
CA VAL A 163 -9.65 5.10 12.96
C VAL A 163 -10.85 4.24 13.33
N LEU A 164 -11.54 3.66 12.35
CA LEU A 164 -12.67 2.76 12.58
C LEU A 164 -12.23 1.53 13.38
N THR A 165 -11.12 0.91 12.96
CA THR A 165 -10.52 -0.24 13.65
C THR A 165 -10.14 0.11 15.09
N GLY A 166 -9.54 1.28 15.31
CA GLY A 166 -9.15 1.75 16.65
C GLY A 166 -10.35 2.09 17.52
N ARG A 167 -11.41 2.68 16.96
CA ARG A 167 -12.64 3.06 17.66
C ARG A 167 -13.45 1.84 18.09
N TYR A 168 -13.53 0.83 17.22
CA TYR A 168 -14.24 -0.43 17.49
C TYR A 168 -13.31 -1.53 17.99
N ARG A 169 -12.12 -1.15 18.48
CA ARG A 169 -11.11 -2.07 18.98
C ARG A 169 -11.70 -3.04 19.99
N SER A 170 -12.46 -2.57 20.98
CA SER A 170 -13.08 -3.42 22.01
C SER A 170 -13.97 -4.53 21.45
N LEU A 171 -14.66 -4.29 20.34
CA LEU A 171 -15.48 -5.28 19.63
C LEU A 171 -14.62 -6.30 18.87
N LEU A 172 -13.48 -5.84 18.35
CA LEU A 172 -12.55 -6.62 17.53
C LEU A 172 -11.44 -7.30 18.34
N THR A 173 -11.27 -6.98 19.63
CA THR A 173 -10.24 -7.55 20.52
C THR A 173 -10.72 -8.74 21.36
N GLY A 174 -12.01 -9.12 21.25
CA GLY A 174 -12.55 -10.32 21.88
C GLY A 174 -12.29 -11.59 21.06
N GLN A 175 -13.21 -12.55 21.08
CA GLN A 175 -13.09 -13.80 20.29
C GLN A 175 -13.00 -13.55 18.78
N ALA A 176 -13.45 -12.39 18.29
CA ALA A 176 -13.33 -12.00 16.88
C ALA A 176 -11.88 -11.74 16.44
N TYR A 177 -10.98 -11.36 17.36
CA TYR A 177 -9.60 -10.99 17.05
C TYR A 177 -8.84 -12.05 16.24
N PRO A 178 -8.72 -13.32 16.71
CA PRO A 178 -8.00 -14.35 15.97
C PRO A 178 -8.63 -14.64 14.61
N TYR A 179 -9.96 -14.52 14.45
CA TYR A 179 -10.61 -14.73 13.16
C TYR A 179 -10.30 -13.61 12.17
N VAL A 180 -10.33 -12.35 12.60
CA VAL A 180 -9.94 -11.19 11.78
C VAL A 180 -8.47 -11.29 11.37
N MET A 181 -7.59 -11.61 12.32
CA MET A 181 -6.16 -11.78 12.05
C MET A 181 -5.88 -12.94 11.10
N ARG A 182 -6.56 -14.08 11.25
CA ARG A 182 -6.47 -15.20 10.29
C ARG A 182 -6.98 -14.82 8.90
N GLY A 183 -8.10 -14.10 8.80
CA GLY A 183 -8.63 -13.60 7.53
C GLY A 183 -7.65 -12.66 6.82
N LEU A 184 -7.05 -11.73 7.57
CA LEU A 184 -6.01 -10.82 7.08
C LEU A 184 -4.73 -11.57 6.66
N ALA A 185 -4.32 -12.58 7.41
CA ALA A 185 -3.19 -13.44 7.06
C ALA A 185 -3.46 -14.22 5.76
N ILE A 186 -4.67 -14.76 5.58
CA ILE A 186 -5.07 -15.42 4.33
C ILE A 186 -5.04 -14.42 3.16
N ALA A 187 -5.57 -13.21 3.35
CA ALA A 187 -5.51 -12.16 2.33
C ALA A 187 -4.06 -11.80 1.94
N LEU A 188 -3.15 -11.74 2.91
CA LEU A 188 -1.72 -11.53 2.67
C LEU A 188 -1.08 -12.70 1.91
N VAL A 189 -1.43 -13.95 2.24
CA VAL A 189 -0.95 -15.13 1.50
C VAL A 189 -1.43 -15.09 0.06
N VAL A 190 -2.71 -14.82 -0.17
CA VAL A 190 -3.26 -14.67 -1.54
C VAL A 190 -2.55 -13.56 -2.29
N PHE A 191 -2.36 -12.40 -1.65
CA PHE A 191 -1.61 -11.31 -2.24
C PHE A 191 -0.17 -11.71 -2.58
N ALA A 192 0.53 -12.41 -1.68
CA ALA A 192 1.89 -12.87 -1.92
C ALA A 192 1.97 -13.83 -3.11
N PHE A 193 1.00 -14.74 -3.28
CA PHE A 193 0.96 -15.62 -4.45
C PHE A 193 0.70 -14.86 -5.75
N LEU A 194 -0.26 -13.93 -5.75
CA LEU A 194 -0.52 -13.07 -6.92
C LEU A 194 0.73 -12.25 -7.28
N LEU A 195 1.39 -11.72 -6.26
CA LEU A 195 2.59 -10.94 -6.39
C LEU A 195 3.77 -11.77 -6.94
N PHE A 196 3.95 -12.98 -6.44
CA PHE A 196 4.98 -13.90 -6.91
C PHE A 196 4.73 -14.31 -8.37
N ARG A 197 3.46 -14.58 -8.74
CA ARG A 197 3.06 -14.87 -10.12
C ARG A 197 3.36 -13.72 -11.06
N GLU A 198 3.02 -12.50 -10.66
CA GLU A 198 3.34 -11.29 -11.42
C GLU A 198 4.85 -11.12 -11.57
N GLY A 199 5.60 -11.35 -10.48
CA GLY A 199 7.06 -11.32 -10.51
C GLY A 199 7.66 -12.31 -11.50
N LEU A 200 7.17 -13.55 -11.52
CA LEU A 200 7.60 -14.57 -12.49
C LEU A 200 7.30 -14.15 -13.92
N HIS A 201 6.10 -13.61 -14.18
CA HIS A 201 5.70 -13.14 -15.50
C HIS A 201 6.61 -12.01 -16.00
N LEU A 202 6.91 -11.04 -15.14
CA LEU A 202 7.80 -9.92 -15.47
C LEU A 202 9.23 -10.37 -15.75
N VAL A 203 9.75 -11.37 -15.04
CA VAL A 203 11.05 -11.98 -15.35
C VAL A 203 11.00 -12.74 -16.68
N SER A 204 9.98 -13.58 -16.90
CA SER A 204 9.91 -14.44 -18.09
C SER A 204 9.70 -13.68 -19.40
N VAL A 205 8.93 -12.59 -19.39
CA VAL A 205 8.64 -11.79 -20.60
C VAL A 205 9.86 -10.98 -21.04
N SER A 206 10.82 -10.71 -20.16
CA SER A 206 12.05 -9.98 -20.50
C SER A 206 13.19 -10.85 -21.06
N GLU A 207 12.96 -12.15 -21.28
CA GLU A 207 13.91 -13.04 -21.97
C GLU A 207 13.64 -13.21 -23.48
N HIS A 208 12.70 -12.44 -24.07
CA HIS A 208 12.42 -12.40 -25.51
C HIS A 208 12.56 -10.98 -26.04
#